data_AF-A0AAE2JWC5-F1
#
_entry.id   AF-A0AAE2JWC5-F1
#
_cell.length_a   1.000
_cell.length_b   1.000
_cell.length_c   1.000
_cell.angle_alpha   90.00
_cell.angle_beta   90.00
_cell.angle_gamma   90.00
#
_symmetry.space_group_name_H-M   'P 1'
#
loop_
_entity.id
_entity.type
_entity.pdbx_description
1 polymer ?
#
loop_
_entity_poly.entity_id
_entity_poly.type
_entity_poly.pdbx_seq_one_letter_code
_entity_poly.pdbx_strand_id
1 'polypeptide(L)'
;MKHDIDLFMERNFMGMHLKPPLFYRWPYGIRFEIAKPWADHEEPDNLRQMKERSLAIFNRVFSAADNMLIAADITFGQKKRMNLFKKCVKQKTILKRLQHRGDSRFYLRCTKGDIRFGNCCPSYAPKIFRIRDTILTSIF
;
A
#
# COMPACT_ATOMS: atom_id res chain seq x y z
N MET A 1 -4.96 -22.41 -12.03
CA MET A 1 -4.76 -21.09 -12.66
C MET A 1 -4.06 -20.19 -11.65
N LYS A 2 -2.84 -19.68 -11.92
CA LYS A 2 -2.14 -18.79 -10.99
C LYS A 2 -2.81 -17.40 -11.01
N HIS A 3 -2.99 -16.78 -9.85
CA HIS A 3 -3.54 -15.43 -9.78
C HIS A 3 -2.47 -14.40 -10.20
N ASP A 4 -2.88 -13.23 -10.69
CA ASP A 4 -1.96 -12.16 -11.11
C ASP A 4 -0.94 -11.78 -10.04
N ILE A 5 -1.35 -11.86 -8.76
CA ILE A 5 -0.47 -11.61 -7.62
C ILE A 5 0.61 -12.69 -7.45
N ASP A 6 0.31 -13.95 -7.75
CA ASP A 6 1.30 -15.03 -7.65
C ASP A 6 2.39 -14.83 -8.70
N LEU A 7 2.00 -14.51 -9.93
CA LEU A 7 2.93 -14.17 -11.01
C LEU A 7 3.77 -12.94 -10.67
N PHE A 8 3.16 -11.95 -10.01
CA PHE A 8 3.86 -10.76 -9.54
C PHE A 8 4.90 -11.09 -8.47
N MET A 9 4.53 -11.89 -7.45
CA MET A 9 5.44 -12.30 -6.38
C MET A 9 6.56 -13.21 -6.89
N GLU A 10 6.27 -14.11 -7.83
CA GLU A 10 7.28 -14.94 -8.49
C GLU A 10 8.30 -14.10 -9.23
N ARG A 11 7.86 -13.12 -10.03
CA ARG A 11 8.75 -12.30 -10.88
C ARG A 11 9.59 -11.29 -10.09
N ASN A 12 9.05 -10.72 -9.02
CA ASN A 12 9.67 -9.57 -8.34
C ASN A 12 10.19 -9.91 -6.92
N PHE A 13 9.73 -11.02 -6.34
CA PHE A 13 9.98 -11.37 -4.94
C PHE A 13 10.34 -12.85 -4.73
N MET A 14 10.91 -13.49 -5.76
CA MET A 14 11.37 -14.89 -5.71
C MET A 14 10.30 -15.88 -5.20
N GLY A 15 9.03 -15.62 -5.51
CA GLY A 15 7.91 -16.49 -5.12
C GLY A 15 7.48 -16.35 -3.65
N MET A 16 7.95 -15.33 -2.93
CA MET A 16 7.53 -15.12 -1.55
C MET A 16 6.03 -14.92 -1.41
N HIS A 17 5.46 -15.48 -0.34
CA HIS A 17 4.07 -15.25 0.01
C HIS A 17 3.90 -13.93 0.77
N LEU A 18 2.85 -13.16 0.42
CA LEU A 18 2.40 -11.99 1.18
C LEU A 18 1.87 -12.39 2.57
N LYS A 19 2.75 -12.37 3.58
CA LYS A 19 2.45 -12.54 5.01
C LYS A 19 2.48 -11.19 5.75
N PRO A 20 2.10 -11.12 7.05
CA PRO A 20 2.45 -9.99 7.91
C PRO A 20 3.94 -9.63 7.76
N PRO A 21 4.30 -8.36 8.02
CA PRO A 21 5.25 -7.63 7.19
C PRO A 21 6.54 -8.40 6.87
N LEU A 22 6.82 -8.54 5.56
CA LEU A 22 8.04 -9.15 5.05
C LEU A 22 9.31 -8.51 5.63
N PHE A 23 9.24 -7.24 6.05
CA PHE A 23 10.41 -6.50 6.57
C PHE A 23 10.95 -7.05 7.89
N TYR A 24 10.16 -7.75 8.72
CA TYR A 24 10.69 -8.44 9.91
C TYR A 24 11.55 -9.65 9.55
N ARG A 25 11.44 -10.14 8.32
CA ARG A 25 12.08 -11.37 7.84
C ARG A 25 13.09 -11.13 6.72
N TRP A 26 13.33 -9.87 6.35
CA TRP A 26 14.25 -9.54 5.26
C TRP A 26 15.62 -9.12 5.81
N PRO A 27 16.73 -9.62 5.25
CA PRO A 27 18.07 -9.32 5.77
C PRO A 27 18.49 -7.86 5.58
N TYR A 28 17.95 -7.15 4.58
CA TYR A 28 18.32 -5.77 4.25
C TYR A 28 17.08 -4.87 4.14
N GLY A 29 16.69 -4.21 5.24
CA GLY A 29 15.52 -3.33 5.27
C GLY A 29 15.87 -1.90 5.70
N ILE A 30 15.45 -0.89 4.92
CA ILE A 30 15.50 0.51 5.34
C ILE A 30 14.21 0.82 6.10
N ARG A 31 14.34 1.31 7.34
CA ARG A 31 13.23 1.68 8.22
C ARG A 31 13.17 3.19 8.35
N PHE A 32 12.00 3.76 8.15
CA PHE A 32 11.74 5.18 8.38
C PHE A 32 10.75 5.32 9.52
N GLU A 33 11.08 6.20 10.46
CA GLU A 33 10.16 6.58 11.51
C GLU A 33 9.15 7.60 10.96
N ILE A 34 7.90 7.15 10.80
CA ILE A 34 6.83 7.95 10.19
C ILE A 34 6.07 8.75 11.26
N ALA A 35 5.87 8.16 12.43
CA ALA A 35 5.24 8.79 13.59
C ALA A 35 6.28 9.45 14.50
N LYS A 36 5.86 10.37 15.37
CA LYS A 36 6.64 10.77 16.54
C LYS A 36 6.60 9.61 17.56
N PRO A 37 7.73 9.10 18.05
CA PRO A 37 7.75 7.94 18.95
C PRO A 37 7.16 8.22 20.33
N TRP A 38 7.18 9.49 20.76
CA TRP A 38 6.68 9.92 22.07
C TRP A 38 5.23 10.41 22.08
N ALA A 39 4.56 10.43 20.92
CA ALA A 39 3.20 10.95 20.77
C ALA A 39 2.22 9.82 20.49
N ASP A 40 0.99 9.95 20.96
CA ASP A 40 -0.08 9.02 20.61
C ASP A 40 -0.31 9.05 19.09
N HIS A 41 -0.57 7.89 18.48
CA HIS A 41 -0.86 7.79 17.06
C HIS A 41 -2.19 8.46 16.68
N GLU A 42 -3.09 8.66 17.64
CA GLU A 42 -4.33 9.40 17.43
C GLU A 42 -4.17 10.91 17.63
N GLU A 43 -3.02 11.36 18.15
CA GLU A 43 -2.76 12.78 18.34
C GLU A 43 -2.75 13.53 16.99
N PRO A 44 -3.50 14.64 16.84
CA PRO A 44 -3.63 15.35 15.56
C PRO A 44 -2.31 15.75 14.91
N ASP A 45 -1.34 16.17 15.72
CA ASP A 45 -0.01 16.55 15.27
C ASP A 45 0.82 15.35 14.81
N ASN A 46 0.65 14.19 15.46
CA ASN A 46 1.30 12.96 15.05
C ASN A 46 0.68 12.44 13.74
N LEU A 47 -0.65 12.48 13.61
CA LEU A 47 -1.37 12.17 12.38
C LEU A 47 -0.94 13.06 11.21
N ARG A 48 -0.77 14.37 11.43
CA ARG A 48 -0.27 15.30 10.42
C ARG A 48 1.14 14.92 9.96
N GLN A 49 2.06 14.71 10.89
CA GLN A 49 3.43 14.31 10.57
C GLN A 49 3.49 12.98 9.84
N MET A 50 2.73 11.98 10.31
CA MET A 50 2.65 10.67 9.67
C MET A 50 2.19 10.79 8.21
N LYS A 51 1.17 11.62 7.95
CA LYS A 51 0.69 11.90 6.61
C LYS A 51 1.75 12.59 5.74
N GLU A 52 2.40 13.63 6.26
CA GLU A 52 3.42 14.40 5.53
C GLU A 52 4.62 13.53 5.15
N ARG A 53 5.19 12.80 6.11
CA ARG A 53 6.37 11.93 5.89
C ARG A 53 6.04 10.79 4.92
N SER A 54 4.89 10.16 5.09
CA SER A 54 4.43 9.10 4.18
C SER A 54 4.26 9.60 2.76
N LEU A 55 3.66 10.77 2.59
CA LEU A 55 3.44 11.38 1.28
C LEU A 55 4.78 11.79 0.63
N ALA A 56 5.72 12.32 1.42
CA ALA A 56 7.05 12.68 0.94
C ALA A 56 7.82 11.45 0.42
N ILE A 57 7.85 10.36 1.20
CA ILE A 57 8.48 9.10 0.80
C ILE A 57 7.81 8.55 -0.46
N PHE A 58 6.48 8.45 -0.46
CA PHE A 58 5.72 7.99 -1.63
C PHE A 58 6.04 8.81 -2.87
N ASN A 59 6.12 10.14 -2.74
CA ASN A 59 6.39 11.01 -3.87
C ASN A 59 7.82 10.92 -4.38
N ARG A 60 8.78 10.65 -3.48
CA ARG A 60 10.21 10.52 -3.82
C ARG A 60 10.53 9.15 -4.44
N VAL A 61 9.89 8.10 -3.95
CA VAL A 61 10.14 6.70 -4.35
C VAL A 61 9.50 6.36 -5.70
N PHE A 62 8.29 6.88 -5.95
CA PHE A 62 7.52 6.55 -7.13
C PHE A 62 7.50 7.73 -8.10
N SER A 63 7.73 7.47 -9.39
CA SER A 63 7.42 8.34 -10.51
C SER A 63 5.94 8.18 -10.92
N ALA A 64 5.39 9.15 -11.66
CA ALA A 64 3.99 9.11 -12.09
C ALA A 64 3.64 7.86 -12.93
N ALA A 65 4.58 7.39 -13.74
CA ALA A 65 4.41 6.26 -14.66
C ALA A 65 4.76 4.90 -14.02
N ASP A 66 5.18 4.88 -12.76
CA ASP A 66 5.49 3.62 -12.10
C ASP A 66 4.25 2.76 -11.96
N ASN A 67 4.37 1.52 -12.45
CA ASN A 67 3.38 0.48 -12.22
C ASN A 67 3.43 0.07 -10.75
N MET A 68 2.26 -0.07 -10.14
CA MET A 68 2.08 -0.31 -8.72
C MET A 68 1.01 -1.37 -8.47
N LEU A 69 1.16 -2.06 -7.34
CA LEU A 69 0.14 -2.92 -6.79
C LEU A 69 -0.18 -2.46 -5.38
N ILE A 70 -1.47 -2.23 -5.10
CA ILE A 70 -1.97 -1.91 -3.77
C ILE A 70 -2.66 -3.15 -3.22
N ALA A 71 -2.26 -3.60 -2.04
CA ALA A 71 -2.90 -4.69 -1.32
C ALA A 71 -3.49 -4.20 0.01
N ALA A 72 -4.75 -4.54 0.28
CA ALA A 72 -5.43 -4.20 1.52
C ALA A 72 -6.05 -5.45 2.15
N ASP A 73 -5.69 -5.73 3.40
CA ASP A 73 -6.20 -6.88 4.19
C ASP A 73 -7.59 -6.58 4.78
N ILE A 74 -8.40 -7.61 5.09
CA ILE A 74 -9.86 -7.54 5.37
C ILE A 74 -10.24 -7.58 6.87
N THR A 75 -9.33 -7.39 7.80
CA THR A 75 -9.60 -7.29 9.26
C THR A 75 -10.67 -6.28 9.79
N PHE A 76 -11.26 -5.40 8.97
CA PHE A 76 -12.11 -4.23 9.32
C PHE A 76 -13.26 -4.01 8.30
N GLY A 77 -14.08 -5.03 8.00
CA GLY A 77 -15.32 -4.90 7.20
C GLY A 77 -15.17 -4.49 5.71
N GLN A 78 -16.11 -4.91 4.85
CA GLN A 78 -16.03 -4.66 3.40
C GLN A 78 -16.41 -3.23 2.98
N LYS A 79 -17.46 -2.62 3.58
CA LYS A 79 -17.99 -1.30 3.19
C LYS A 79 -17.00 -0.14 3.40
N LYS A 80 -16.31 -0.09 4.55
CA LYS A 80 -15.33 0.96 4.87
C LYS A 80 -14.14 0.95 3.90
N ARG A 81 -13.83 -0.19 3.28
CA ARG A 81 -12.66 -0.39 2.41
C ARG A 81 -12.89 -0.13 0.93
N MET A 82 -14.09 -0.42 0.41
CA MET A 82 -14.46 0.11 -0.90
C MET A 82 -14.40 1.64 -0.88
N ASN A 83 -14.75 2.27 0.25
CA ASN A 83 -14.57 3.70 0.44
C ASN A 83 -13.09 4.12 0.47
N LEU A 84 -12.18 3.28 0.99
CA LEU A 84 -10.74 3.55 0.93
C LEU A 84 -10.23 3.61 -0.51
N PHE A 85 -10.48 2.56 -1.32
CA PHE A 85 -10.07 2.59 -2.73
C PHE A 85 -10.77 3.71 -3.52
N LYS A 86 -12.05 3.99 -3.25
CA LYS A 86 -12.76 5.13 -3.87
C LYS A 86 -12.13 6.49 -3.55
N LYS A 87 -11.59 6.68 -2.34
CA LYS A 87 -10.90 7.91 -1.93
C LYS A 87 -9.48 8.00 -2.49
N CYS A 88 -8.79 6.85 -2.54
CA CYS A 88 -7.41 6.71 -2.99
C CYS A 88 -7.26 6.79 -4.51
N VAL A 89 -8.24 6.37 -5.29
CA VAL A 89 -8.09 6.23 -6.75
C VAL A 89 -8.75 7.41 -7.46
N LYS A 90 -8.05 8.02 -8.41
CA LYS A 90 -8.54 9.18 -9.16
C LYS A 90 -9.72 8.84 -10.07
N GLN A 91 -9.69 7.66 -10.71
CA GLN A 91 -10.66 7.26 -11.73
C GLN A 91 -11.43 6.00 -11.33
N LYS A 92 -12.76 6.02 -11.49
CA LYS A 92 -13.63 4.87 -11.19
C LYS A 92 -13.39 3.67 -12.09
N THR A 93 -12.90 3.87 -13.31
CA THR A 93 -12.56 2.81 -14.28
C THR A 93 -11.51 1.85 -13.72
N ILE A 94 -10.56 2.37 -12.95
CA ILE A 94 -9.48 1.60 -12.33
C ILE A 94 -10.03 0.72 -11.21
N LEU A 95 -11.03 1.18 -10.46
CA LEU A 95 -11.70 0.37 -9.43
C LEU A 95 -12.37 -0.88 -9.99
N LYS A 96 -12.74 -0.91 -11.27
CA LYS A 96 -13.28 -2.11 -11.92
C LYS A 96 -12.24 -3.23 -12.04
N ARG A 97 -10.95 -2.91 -11.90
CA ARG A 97 -9.82 -3.85 -11.91
C ARG A 97 -9.47 -4.36 -10.52
N LEU A 98 -10.26 -3.99 -9.50
CA LEU A 98 -10.07 -4.46 -8.13
C LEU A 98 -10.29 -5.98 -8.10
N GLN A 99 -9.27 -6.70 -7.69
CA GLN A 99 -9.33 -8.15 -7.54
C GLN A 99 -9.48 -8.51 -6.06
N HIS A 100 -10.25 -9.56 -5.79
CA HIS A 100 -10.41 -10.13 -4.45
C HIS A 100 -9.82 -11.55 -4.45
N ARG A 101 -9.02 -11.89 -3.45
CA ARG A 101 -8.44 -13.24 -3.33
C ARG A 101 -8.61 -13.77 -1.91
N GLY A 102 -9.17 -14.98 -1.82
CA GLY A 102 -9.56 -15.59 -0.54
C GLY A 102 -10.60 -14.76 0.17
N ASP A 103 -10.80 -15.00 1.47
CA ASP A 103 -11.79 -14.24 2.26
C ASP A 103 -11.27 -12.89 2.74
N SER A 104 -9.98 -12.59 2.51
CA SER A 104 -9.32 -11.55 3.31
C SER A 104 -8.40 -10.54 2.62
N ARG A 105 -8.26 -10.51 1.28
CA ARG A 105 -7.40 -9.46 0.68
C ARG A 105 -7.86 -8.96 -0.68
N PHE A 106 -7.86 -7.63 -0.83
CA PHE A 106 -8.07 -6.94 -2.09
C PHE A 106 -6.77 -6.47 -2.70
N TYR A 107 -6.69 -6.52 -4.03
CA TYR A 107 -5.53 -6.09 -4.81
C TYR A 107 -5.97 -5.15 -5.93
N LEU A 108 -5.21 -4.08 -6.13
CA LEU A 108 -5.44 -3.13 -7.21
C LEU A 108 -4.15 -2.83 -7.95
N ARG A 109 -4.12 -3.16 -9.24
CA ARG A 109 -3.04 -2.74 -10.13
C ARG A 109 -3.34 -1.37 -10.71
N CYS A 110 -2.39 -0.45 -10.56
CA CYS A 110 -2.53 0.95 -10.97
C CYS A 110 -1.15 1.57 -11.24
N THR A 111 -1.11 2.82 -11.65
CA THR A 111 0.10 3.64 -11.65
C THR A 111 0.07 4.64 -10.48
N LYS A 112 1.21 5.23 -10.11
CA LYS A 112 1.22 6.35 -9.14
C LYS A 112 0.31 7.48 -9.60
N GLY A 113 0.31 7.76 -10.91
CA GLY A 113 -0.53 8.76 -11.55
C GLY A 113 -2.02 8.58 -11.27
N ASP A 114 -2.46 7.35 -10.99
CA ASP A 114 -3.85 6.99 -10.71
C ASP A 114 -4.25 7.21 -9.25
N ILE A 115 -3.29 7.48 -8.35
CA ILE A 115 -3.49 7.48 -6.90
C ILE A 115 -3.46 8.90 -6.32
N ARG A 116 -4.39 9.16 -5.40
CA ARG A 116 -4.46 10.30 -4.48
C ARG A 116 -3.97 9.84 -3.12
N PHE A 117 -2.66 9.66 -2.98
CA PHE A 117 -2.09 9.02 -1.78
C PHE A 117 -2.40 9.79 -0.49
N GLY A 118 -2.44 11.13 -0.52
CA GLY A 118 -2.83 11.94 0.63
C GLY A 118 -4.29 11.76 1.10
N ASN A 119 -5.15 11.13 0.27
CA ASN A 119 -6.52 10.77 0.62
C ASN A 119 -6.67 9.30 1.04
N CYS A 120 -5.59 8.52 0.91
CA CYS A 120 -5.50 7.22 1.52
C CYS A 120 -5.35 7.43 3.02
N CYS A 121 -6.36 6.99 3.76
CA CYS A 121 -6.44 7.21 5.19
C CYS A 121 -5.25 6.51 5.88
N PRO A 122 -4.43 7.22 6.68
CA PRO A 122 -3.27 6.63 7.35
C PRO A 122 -3.63 5.50 8.33
N SER A 123 -4.82 5.54 8.92
CA SER A 123 -5.27 4.55 9.91
C SER A 123 -5.63 3.18 9.31
N TYR A 124 -5.66 3.06 7.98
CA TYR A 124 -6.01 1.82 7.27
C TYR A 124 -4.90 1.46 6.28
N ALA A 125 -3.67 1.31 6.80
CA ALA A 125 -2.43 1.00 6.10
C ALA A 125 -2.60 0.07 4.87
N PRO A 126 -2.72 0.60 3.64
CA PRO A 126 -2.65 -0.23 2.46
C PRO A 126 -1.17 -0.53 2.17
N LYS A 127 -0.85 -1.80 1.95
CA LYS A 127 0.50 -2.19 1.52
C LYS A 127 0.67 -1.81 0.05
N ILE A 128 1.70 -1.04 -0.26
CA ILE A 128 1.94 -0.54 -1.62
C ILE A 128 3.26 -1.11 -2.15
N PHE A 129 3.20 -1.68 -3.35
CA PHE A 129 4.32 -2.33 -4.02
C PHE A 129 4.61 -1.63 -5.36
N ARG A 130 5.89 -1.33 -5.62
CA ARG A 130 6.38 -0.92 -6.95
C ARG A 130 6.64 -2.15 -7.84
N ILE A 131 6.29 -2.08 -9.13
CA ILE A 131 6.34 -3.22 -10.06
C ILE A 131 7.64 -3.25 -10.90
N ARG A 132 8.46 -2.19 -10.90
CA ARG A 132 9.69 -2.11 -11.73
C ARG A 132 10.99 -2.25 -10.93
N ASP A 133 11.13 -1.50 -9.84
CA ASP A 133 12.32 -1.49 -9.01
C ASP A 133 11.89 -1.66 -7.55
N THR A 134 12.35 -2.72 -6.90
CA THR A 134 11.81 -3.21 -5.63
C THR A 134 11.96 -2.21 -4.50
N ILE A 135 10.89 -1.46 -4.22
CA ILE A 135 10.69 -0.80 -2.93
C ILE A 135 9.39 -1.36 -2.33
N LEU A 136 9.58 -2.19 -1.31
CA LEU A 136 8.55 -2.55 -0.34
C LEU A 136 8.36 -1.35 0.58
N THR A 137 7.37 -0.51 0.32
CA THR A 137 6.91 0.43 1.34
C THR A 137 5.63 -0.14 1.94
N SER A 138 5.77 -0.82 3.10
CA SER A 138 4.66 -0.78 4.06
C SER A 138 4.67 0.66 4.56
N ILE A 139 3.77 1.48 4.03
CA ILE A 139 3.49 2.73 4.69
C ILE A 139 2.49 2.35 5.77
N PHE A 140 3.02 2.29 6.99
CA PHE A 140 2.44 1.77 8.24
C PHE A 140 2.44 0.24 8.36
#